data_AF-A0A496PR57-F1
#
_entry.id   AF-A0A496PR57-F1
#
_cell.length_a   1.000
_cell.length_b   1.000
_cell.length_c   1.000
_cell.angle_alpha   90.00
_cell.angle_beta   90.00
_cell.angle_gamma   90.00
#
_symmetry.space_group_name_H-M   'P 1'
#
loop_
_entity.id
_entity.type
_entity.pdbx_description
1 polymer ?
#
loop_
_entity_poly.entity_id
_entity_poly.type
_entity_poly.pdbx_seq_one_letter_code
_entity_poly.pdbx_strand_id
1 'polypeptide(L)'
;MRRANWLLLIALMIVGATLYFGCSQPDDILTPVSTTSLKLSAQMLPPAPQGMIYELWIVKDSNFVSLGTFNYDLVNRKFLDESGEIRADSNEFILDGDIFSYDSVYVSVETVPDNDSLIPGPIMLTDQVTNPNDNLIELIFPWSSDSLWYATCRYNLQTMSDYDRTENTGAGLWLSSYQMVERALQDTIAFDSFTIDPIWIYDIGAKTETTVVVDIINPRIDTSNLILGLDTVEHIGFLFEDSTETFTKPADSFLTTEVKFFLQYGPLDTVYYDLFTQDDFGLPDYSSFGWHYKTWIVAPVVKTEGASEGDFTLPAWGYTQIGLDRLPGYDGGMISTGTFTKIDEPDDDGARYAQSLRVPPFPGDEFFVDLPNGVSGPLNLLPNSYGNEGTVFIALEPDNFVTDTTNFPLIPFAWELLSSQEVISDSTATLFNLTHTNDPYWGFPKITVDIQRY
;
A
#
# COMPACT_ATOMS: atom_id res chain seq x y z
N MET A 1 -75.29 -61.84 -8.62
CA MET A 1 -74.46 -60.76 -9.20
C MET A 1 -74.42 -59.47 -8.37
N ARG A 2 -75.54 -58.96 -7.82
CA ARG A 2 -75.53 -57.69 -7.03
C ARG A 2 -74.62 -57.65 -5.79
N ARG A 3 -74.37 -58.77 -5.10
CA ARG A 3 -73.52 -58.82 -3.90
C ARG A 3 -72.01 -58.80 -4.21
N ALA A 4 -71.59 -59.35 -5.35
CA ALA A 4 -70.18 -59.39 -5.73
C ALA A 4 -69.66 -57.99 -6.13
N ASN A 5 -70.47 -57.20 -6.82
CA ASN A 5 -70.11 -55.83 -7.22
C ASN A 5 -69.97 -54.90 -6.01
N TRP A 6 -70.73 -55.14 -4.94
CA TRP A 6 -70.67 -54.33 -3.72
C TRP A 6 -69.40 -54.61 -2.92
N LEU A 7 -68.99 -55.88 -2.83
CA LEU A 7 -67.72 -56.26 -2.20
C LEU A 7 -66.50 -55.73 -2.96
N LEU A 8 -66.54 -55.75 -4.30
CA LEU A 8 -65.48 -55.18 -5.14
C LEU A 8 -65.32 -53.67 -4.91
N LEU A 9 -66.43 -52.94 -4.82
CA LEU A 9 -66.42 -51.49 -4.56
C LEU A 9 -65.88 -51.15 -3.16
N ILE A 10 -66.22 -51.95 -2.15
CA ILE A 10 -65.68 -51.78 -0.80
C ILE A 10 -64.18 -52.08 -0.77
N ALA A 11 -63.73 -53.16 -1.43
CA ALA A 11 -62.31 -53.48 -1.53
C ALA A 11 -61.52 -52.36 -2.24
N LEU A 12 -62.06 -51.81 -3.33
CA LEU A 12 -61.45 -50.66 -4.04
C LEU A 12 -61.41 -49.38 -3.20
N MET A 13 -62.47 -49.11 -2.40
CA MET A 13 -62.47 -47.96 -1.48
C MET A 13 -61.46 -48.14 -0.34
N ILE A 14 -61.31 -49.35 0.20
CA ILE A 14 -60.31 -49.64 1.24
C ILE A 14 -58.90 -49.46 0.66
N VAL A 15 -58.63 -50.00 -0.53
CA VAL A 15 -57.32 -49.84 -1.20
C VAL A 15 -57.04 -48.36 -1.51
N GLY A 16 -58.03 -47.62 -2.01
CA GLY A 16 -57.91 -46.19 -2.27
C GLY A 16 -57.64 -45.37 -0.99
N ALA A 17 -58.32 -45.69 0.12
CA ALA A 17 -58.08 -45.06 1.41
C ALA A 17 -56.69 -45.38 1.96
N THR A 18 -56.21 -46.63 1.82
CA THR A 18 -54.85 -47.00 2.25
C THR A 18 -53.76 -46.34 1.41
N LEU A 19 -54.01 -46.04 0.13
CA LEU A 19 -53.07 -45.30 -0.71
C LEU A 19 -53.10 -43.79 -0.42
N TYR A 20 -54.25 -43.24 -0.02
CA TYR A 20 -54.38 -41.83 0.32
C TYR A 20 -53.77 -41.47 1.69
N PHE A 21 -53.83 -42.38 2.67
CA PHE A 21 -53.23 -42.20 4.00
C PHE A 21 -51.87 -42.90 4.17
N GLY A 22 -51.38 -43.60 3.15
CA GLY A 22 -50.19 -44.47 3.22
C GLY A 22 -48.85 -43.80 2.92
N CYS A 23 -48.82 -42.52 2.58
CA CYS A 23 -47.58 -41.80 2.27
C CYS A 23 -47.44 -40.51 3.10
N SER A 24 -47.66 -40.56 4.42
CA SER A 24 -46.86 -39.69 5.30
C SER A 24 -45.57 -40.47 5.55
N GLN A 25 -44.64 -40.40 4.59
CA GLN A 25 -43.25 -40.67 4.91
C GLN A 25 -42.96 -39.74 6.10
N PRO A 26 -42.71 -40.27 7.32
CA PRO A 26 -42.48 -39.39 8.46
C PRO A 26 -41.39 -38.44 8.01
N ASP A 27 -41.68 -37.14 8.12
CA ASP A 27 -40.73 -36.07 7.89
C ASP A 27 -39.37 -36.59 8.34
N ASP A 28 -38.43 -36.69 7.39
CA ASP A 28 -37.06 -37.11 7.66
C ASP A 28 -36.69 -36.46 8.98
N ILE A 29 -36.55 -37.27 10.03
CA ILE A 29 -36.06 -36.79 11.30
C ILE A 29 -34.62 -36.46 10.97
N LEU A 30 -34.39 -35.21 10.56
CA LEU A 30 -33.09 -34.61 10.45
C LEU A 30 -32.55 -34.67 11.88
N THR A 31 -31.84 -35.75 12.19
CA THR A 31 -31.01 -35.79 13.38
C THR A 31 -30.12 -34.56 13.26
N PRO A 32 -30.19 -33.62 14.22
CA PRO A 32 -29.38 -32.42 14.14
C PRO A 32 -27.93 -32.85 14.03
N VAL A 33 -27.23 -32.29 13.03
CA VAL A 33 -25.79 -32.52 12.85
C VAL A 33 -25.13 -32.08 14.15
N SER A 34 -24.51 -33.03 14.83
CA SER A 34 -23.88 -32.76 16.13
C SER A 34 -22.46 -32.27 15.96
N THR A 35 -21.82 -32.61 14.83
CA THR A 35 -20.41 -32.35 14.59
C THR A 35 -20.14 -32.19 13.10
N THR A 36 -19.30 -31.22 12.75
CA THR A 36 -18.78 -31.04 11.40
C THR A 36 -17.26 -31.19 11.43
N SER A 37 -16.73 -31.98 10.50
CA SER A 37 -15.29 -32.12 10.23
C SER A 37 -14.93 -31.27 9.01
N LEU A 38 -13.89 -30.46 9.16
CA LEU A 38 -13.31 -29.59 8.13
C LEU A 38 -11.92 -30.12 7.79
N LYS A 39 -11.72 -30.58 6.56
CA LYS A 39 -10.43 -31.09 6.09
C LYS A 39 -9.79 -30.12 5.10
N LEU A 40 -8.60 -29.61 5.44
CA LEU A 40 -7.94 -28.52 4.72
C LEU A 40 -6.96 -29.04 3.66
N SER A 41 -7.02 -28.49 2.44
CA SER A 41 -6.05 -28.76 1.38
C SER A 41 -5.37 -27.47 0.95
N ALA A 42 -4.18 -27.23 1.48
CA ALA A 42 -3.41 -26.01 1.22
C ALA A 42 -2.66 -26.06 -0.12
N GLN A 43 -2.61 -24.91 -0.79
CA GLN A 43 -1.84 -24.63 -1.99
C GLN A 43 -1.07 -23.33 -1.76
N MET A 44 0.24 -23.34 -1.98
CA MET A 44 1.11 -22.16 -1.82
C MET A 44 0.96 -21.47 -0.45
N LEU A 45 0.64 -22.23 0.60
CA LEU A 45 0.69 -21.73 1.97
C LEU A 45 2.14 -21.67 2.43
N PRO A 46 2.70 -20.49 2.76
CA PRO A 46 4.05 -20.43 3.30
C PRO A 46 4.09 -20.96 4.72
N PRO A 47 5.26 -21.40 5.22
CA PRO A 47 5.47 -21.56 6.66
C PRO A 47 5.23 -20.21 7.36
N ALA A 48 4.62 -20.22 8.53
CA ALA A 48 4.50 -19.00 9.33
C ALA A 48 5.91 -18.55 9.78
N PRO A 49 6.22 -17.24 9.77
CA PRO A 49 7.48 -16.74 10.31
C PRO A 49 7.69 -17.10 11.78
N GLN A 50 8.93 -16.96 12.25
CA GLN A 50 9.26 -17.27 13.64
C GLN A 50 8.43 -16.40 14.60
N GLY A 51 7.83 -17.02 15.62
CA GLY A 51 6.97 -16.32 16.58
C GLY A 51 5.54 -16.12 16.08
N MET A 52 5.19 -16.65 14.91
CA MET A 52 3.84 -16.63 14.34
C MET A 52 3.27 -18.04 14.17
N ILE A 53 1.94 -18.12 14.08
CA ILE A 53 1.19 -19.34 13.79
C ILE A 53 -0.08 -19.01 13.02
N TYR A 54 -0.64 -19.97 12.27
CA TYR A 54 -1.96 -19.80 11.66
C TYR A 54 -3.05 -20.30 12.60
N GLU A 55 -4.23 -19.69 12.53
CA GLU A 55 -5.41 -20.16 13.27
C GLU A 55 -6.64 -20.23 12.37
N LEU A 56 -7.40 -21.33 12.48
CA LEU A 56 -8.63 -21.54 11.71
C LEU A 56 -9.83 -21.07 12.53
N TRP A 57 -10.63 -20.19 11.96
CA TRP A 57 -11.81 -19.62 12.59
C TRP A 57 -13.07 -19.90 11.78
N ILE A 58 -14.18 -20.04 12.48
CA ILE A 58 -15.52 -19.92 11.91
C ILE A 58 -16.23 -18.74 12.55
N VAL A 59 -17.04 -18.04 11.76
CA VAL A 59 -17.60 -16.75 12.17
C VAL A 59 -19.10 -16.73 11.94
N LYS A 60 -19.83 -16.23 12.94
CA LYS A 60 -21.25 -15.93 12.85
C LYS A 60 -21.51 -14.54 13.41
N ASP A 61 -22.03 -13.65 12.57
CA ASP A 61 -22.19 -12.22 12.86
C ASP A 61 -20.85 -11.57 13.25
N SER A 62 -20.55 -11.49 14.54
CA SER A 62 -19.29 -10.98 15.10
C SER A 62 -18.72 -11.89 16.19
N ASN A 63 -19.22 -13.12 16.27
CA ASN A 63 -18.70 -14.14 17.17
C ASN A 63 -17.73 -15.02 16.41
N PHE A 64 -16.49 -15.06 16.90
CA PHE A 64 -15.42 -15.89 16.37
C PHE A 64 -15.31 -17.15 17.20
N VAL A 65 -15.18 -18.30 16.53
CA VAL A 65 -14.91 -19.58 17.18
C VAL A 65 -13.65 -20.16 16.56
N SER A 66 -12.59 -20.25 17.36
CA SER A 66 -11.37 -20.94 16.96
C SER A 66 -11.63 -22.44 16.87
N LEU A 67 -11.13 -23.04 15.79
CA LEU A 67 -11.06 -24.48 15.59
C LEU A 67 -9.66 -25.04 15.90
N GLY A 68 -8.70 -24.16 16.20
CA GLY A 68 -7.34 -24.51 16.57
C GLY A 68 -6.28 -23.91 15.65
N THR A 69 -5.06 -23.91 16.18
CA THR A 69 -3.86 -23.36 15.54
C THR A 69 -3.11 -24.41 14.72
N PHE A 70 -2.32 -23.98 13.76
CA PHE A 70 -1.46 -24.84 12.96
C PHE A 70 -0.29 -24.09 12.33
N ASN A 71 0.78 -24.82 12.06
CA ASN A 71 1.87 -24.42 11.19
C ASN A 71 1.79 -25.21 9.87
N TYR A 72 2.63 -24.85 8.90
CA TYR A 72 2.68 -25.54 7.62
C TYR A 72 4.10 -25.78 7.13
N ASP A 73 4.40 -27.04 6.83
CA ASP A 73 5.61 -27.46 6.13
C ASP A 73 5.35 -27.44 4.63
N LEU A 74 5.83 -26.40 3.97
CA LEU A 74 5.69 -26.24 2.52
C LEU A 74 6.41 -27.34 1.72
N VAL A 75 7.55 -27.81 2.20
CA VAL A 75 8.38 -28.80 1.49
C VAL A 75 7.69 -30.15 1.47
N ASN A 76 7.19 -30.59 2.63
CA ASN A 76 6.49 -31.87 2.76
C ASN A 76 4.98 -31.78 2.51
N ARG A 77 4.44 -30.56 2.38
CA ARG A 77 3.01 -30.25 2.26
C ARG A 77 2.21 -30.87 3.41
N LYS A 78 2.66 -30.61 4.63
CA LYS A 78 2.07 -31.14 5.87
C LYS A 78 1.70 -30.01 6.81
N PHE A 79 0.59 -30.17 7.49
CA PHE A 79 0.22 -29.33 8.61
C PHE A 79 0.98 -29.78 9.84
N LEU A 80 1.48 -28.80 10.58
CA LEU A 80 2.26 -28.99 11.79
C LEU A 80 1.48 -28.41 12.98
N ASP A 81 1.75 -28.93 14.18
CA ASP A 81 1.23 -28.37 15.42
C ASP A 81 2.09 -27.17 15.89
N GLU A 82 1.76 -26.62 17.06
CA GLU A 82 2.47 -25.48 17.67
C GLU A 82 3.94 -25.80 17.98
N SER A 83 4.27 -27.08 18.17
CA SER A 83 5.64 -27.55 18.43
C SER A 83 6.45 -27.79 17.17
N GLY A 84 5.82 -27.68 15.99
CA GLY A 84 6.42 -27.96 14.69
C GLY A 84 6.41 -29.44 14.28
N GLU A 85 5.71 -30.29 15.03
CA GLU A 85 5.58 -31.71 14.71
C GLU A 85 4.39 -31.92 13.77
N ILE A 86 4.42 -33.01 12.97
CA ILE A 86 3.30 -33.33 12.08
C ILE A 86 2.06 -33.60 12.92
N ARG A 87 0.99 -32.86 12.63
CA ARG A 87 -0.31 -33.00 13.29
C ARG A 87 -0.83 -34.45 13.23
N ALA A 88 -1.26 -34.97 14.38
CA ALA A 88 -1.79 -36.33 14.49
C ALA A 88 -3.13 -36.52 13.77
N ASP A 89 -3.95 -35.47 13.74
CA ASP A 89 -5.19 -35.34 12.97
C ASP A 89 -4.93 -34.88 11.52
N SER A 90 -3.66 -34.81 11.10
CA SER A 90 -3.22 -34.37 9.79
C SER A 90 -3.70 -32.95 9.48
N ASN A 91 -4.84 -32.82 8.82
CA ASN A 91 -5.36 -31.58 8.26
C ASN A 91 -6.86 -31.44 8.56
N GLU A 92 -7.34 -32.14 9.59
CA GLU A 92 -8.73 -32.21 10.00
C GLU A 92 -8.98 -31.35 11.25
N PHE A 93 -10.06 -30.58 11.22
CA PHE A 93 -10.50 -29.70 12.31
C PHE A 93 -11.94 -30.03 12.64
N ILE A 94 -12.27 -30.11 13.93
CA ILE A 94 -13.59 -30.56 14.39
C ILE A 94 -14.36 -29.38 14.99
N LEU A 95 -15.57 -29.17 14.48
CA LEU A 95 -16.56 -28.22 14.97
C LEU A 95 -17.68 -28.96 15.69
N ASP A 96 -17.93 -28.60 16.95
CA ASP A 96 -19.10 -29.02 17.71
C ASP A 96 -20.36 -28.29 17.21
N GLY A 97 -20.92 -28.76 16.10
CA GLY A 97 -22.16 -28.27 15.51
C GLY A 97 -22.20 -28.36 14.00
N ASP A 98 -23.20 -27.71 13.40
CA ASP A 98 -23.35 -27.61 11.95
C ASP A 98 -22.65 -26.36 11.42
N ILE A 99 -21.68 -26.52 10.51
CA ILE A 99 -20.96 -25.38 9.90
C ILE A 99 -21.92 -24.43 9.19
N PHE A 100 -23.05 -24.91 8.67
CA PHE A 100 -24.05 -24.07 7.99
C PHE A 100 -24.83 -23.13 8.92
N SER A 101 -24.55 -23.17 10.22
CA SER A 101 -25.04 -22.17 11.17
C SER A 101 -24.15 -20.92 11.26
N TYR A 102 -23.01 -20.91 10.56
CA TYR A 102 -22.02 -19.84 10.50
C TYR A 102 -22.02 -19.19 9.10
N ASP A 103 -21.47 -17.99 9.03
CA ASP A 103 -21.46 -17.16 7.82
C ASP A 103 -20.16 -17.32 7.02
N SER A 104 -19.02 -17.47 7.72
CA SER A 104 -17.71 -17.45 7.07
C SER A 104 -16.68 -18.34 7.77
N VAL A 105 -15.62 -18.68 7.05
CA VAL A 105 -14.44 -19.39 7.56
C VAL A 105 -13.22 -18.52 7.27
N TYR A 106 -12.38 -18.28 8.28
CA TYR A 106 -11.17 -17.46 8.17
C TYR A 106 -9.93 -18.26 8.58
N VAL A 107 -8.78 -17.88 8.01
CA VAL A 107 -7.46 -18.21 8.55
C VAL A 107 -6.74 -16.91 8.86
N SER A 108 -6.33 -16.73 10.11
CA SER A 108 -5.56 -15.58 10.57
C SER A 108 -4.09 -15.92 10.82
N VAL A 109 -3.27 -14.89 11.02
CA VAL A 109 -1.88 -14.98 11.48
C VAL A 109 -1.81 -14.47 12.91
N GLU A 110 -1.44 -15.34 13.84
CA GLU A 110 -1.38 -15.05 15.28
C GLU A 110 0.04 -15.03 15.81
N THR A 111 0.28 -14.25 16.86
CA THR A 111 1.56 -14.25 17.57
C THR A 111 1.67 -15.42 18.54
N VAL A 112 2.88 -15.87 18.86
CA VAL A 112 3.15 -16.90 19.87
C VAL A 112 4.03 -16.30 21.00
N PRO A 113 3.52 -16.15 22.23
CA PRO A 113 2.17 -16.49 22.68
C PRO A 113 1.10 -15.54 22.13
N ASP A 114 -0.10 -16.08 21.93
CA ASP A 114 -1.26 -15.29 21.54
C ASP A 114 -1.76 -14.47 22.75
N ASN A 115 -1.91 -13.17 22.53
CA ASN A 115 -2.33 -12.23 23.57
C ASN A 115 -3.86 -12.02 23.58
N ASP A 116 -4.60 -12.43 22.55
CA ASP A 116 -6.06 -12.25 22.44
C ASP A 116 -6.76 -13.41 21.72
N SER A 117 -6.92 -14.54 22.40
CA SER A 117 -7.49 -15.76 21.82
C SER A 117 -9.00 -15.74 21.53
N LEU A 118 -9.66 -14.59 21.69
CA LEU A 118 -11.09 -14.43 21.42
C LEU A 118 -11.37 -13.72 20.09
N ILE A 119 -10.35 -13.08 19.51
CA ILE A 119 -10.47 -12.26 18.31
C ILE A 119 -9.35 -12.70 17.38
N PRO A 120 -9.63 -12.97 16.09
CA PRO A 120 -8.56 -13.26 15.16
C PRO A 120 -7.64 -12.05 15.03
N GLY A 121 -6.33 -12.31 14.95
CA GLY A 121 -5.36 -11.38 14.40
C GLY A 121 -5.61 -11.12 12.91
N PRO A 122 -4.57 -10.66 12.18
CA PRO A 122 -4.68 -10.36 10.76
C PRO A 122 -5.25 -11.52 9.93
N ILE A 123 -6.34 -11.27 9.22
CA ILE A 123 -7.07 -12.29 8.45
C ILE A 123 -6.36 -12.49 7.12
N MET A 124 -5.67 -13.62 6.97
CA MET A 124 -4.93 -13.96 5.75
C MET A 124 -5.82 -14.58 4.68
N LEU A 125 -6.71 -15.49 5.04
CA LEU A 125 -7.58 -16.18 4.08
C LEU A 125 -9.02 -16.17 4.56
N THR A 126 -9.96 -16.06 3.63
CA THR A 126 -11.39 -16.02 3.94
C THR A 126 -12.20 -16.64 2.83
N ASP A 127 -13.35 -17.24 3.20
CA ASP A 127 -14.45 -17.51 2.29
C ASP A 127 -15.79 -17.59 3.05
N GLN A 128 -16.90 -17.51 2.32
CA GLN A 128 -18.24 -17.70 2.86
C GLN A 128 -18.54 -19.18 3.06
N VAL A 129 -19.31 -19.52 4.09
CA VAL A 129 -19.81 -20.88 4.28
C VAL A 129 -20.88 -21.16 3.24
N THR A 130 -20.58 -22.05 2.30
CA THR A 130 -21.52 -22.52 1.28
C THR A 130 -21.68 -24.04 1.32
N ASN A 131 -22.81 -24.53 0.81
CA ASN A 131 -22.97 -25.96 0.60
C ASN A 131 -21.95 -26.43 -0.46
N PRO A 132 -21.08 -27.42 -0.17
CA PRO A 132 -20.05 -27.89 -1.09
C PRO A 132 -20.56 -28.37 -2.45
N ASN A 133 -21.84 -28.75 -2.54
CA ASN A 133 -22.45 -29.14 -3.81
C ASN A 133 -22.80 -27.94 -4.70
N ASP A 134 -22.98 -26.76 -4.10
CA ASP A 134 -23.30 -25.52 -4.79
C ASP A 134 -22.02 -24.72 -5.08
N ASN A 135 -21.18 -24.56 -4.05
CA ASN A 135 -19.86 -23.94 -4.17
C ASN A 135 -18.91 -24.53 -3.12
N LEU A 136 -17.72 -24.89 -3.55
CA LEU A 136 -16.66 -25.37 -2.66
C LEU A 136 -16.13 -24.20 -1.84
N ILE A 137 -15.88 -24.43 -0.54
CA ILE A 137 -15.23 -23.41 0.29
C ILE A 137 -13.75 -23.34 -0.09
N GLU A 138 -13.34 -22.19 -0.60
CA GLU A 138 -12.00 -21.89 -1.09
C GLU A 138 -11.47 -20.63 -0.40
N LEU A 139 -10.77 -20.82 0.71
CA LEU A 139 -10.13 -19.75 1.46
C LEU A 139 -9.03 -19.12 0.62
N ILE A 140 -9.21 -17.85 0.27
CA ILE A 140 -8.28 -17.03 -0.51
C ILE A 140 -8.02 -15.71 0.21
N PHE A 141 -6.97 -14.99 -0.19
CA PHE A 141 -6.68 -13.70 0.41
C PHE A 141 -7.82 -12.70 0.20
N PRO A 142 -8.20 -11.88 1.20
CA PRO A 142 -9.32 -10.94 1.09
C PRO A 142 -9.21 -10.05 -0.14
N TRP A 143 -10.35 -9.77 -0.79
CA TRP A 143 -10.47 -8.91 -1.98
C TRP A 143 -9.50 -9.19 -3.14
N SER A 144 -8.83 -10.34 -3.13
CA SER A 144 -7.79 -10.68 -4.09
C SER A 144 -8.33 -10.95 -5.50
N SER A 145 -9.63 -11.24 -5.66
CA SER A 145 -10.17 -11.65 -6.96
C SER A 145 -10.34 -10.52 -7.98
N ASP A 146 -10.12 -9.25 -7.64
CA ASP A 146 -10.15 -8.17 -8.66
C ASP A 146 -9.18 -7.02 -8.34
N SER A 147 -9.13 -6.51 -7.11
CA SER A 147 -8.47 -5.21 -6.86
C SER A 147 -6.94 -5.26 -6.94
N LEU A 148 -6.31 -6.25 -6.32
CA LEU A 148 -4.84 -6.38 -6.34
C LEU A 148 -4.33 -6.83 -7.72
N TRP A 149 -5.15 -7.53 -8.51
CA TRP A 149 -4.81 -7.99 -9.86
C TRP A 149 -4.64 -6.86 -10.87
N TYR A 150 -5.39 -5.76 -10.69
CA TYR A 150 -5.32 -4.59 -11.57
C TYR A 150 -4.39 -3.50 -11.04
N ALA A 151 -3.87 -3.65 -9.82
CA ALA A 151 -2.94 -2.70 -9.25
C ALA A 151 -1.61 -2.72 -10.01
N THR A 152 -1.10 -1.53 -10.28
CA THR A 152 0.23 -1.29 -10.84
C THR A 152 1.07 -0.60 -9.78
N CYS A 153 2.30 -1.07 -9.60
CA CYS A 153 3.27 -0.39 -8.76
C CYS A 153 4.54 -0.16 -9.57
N ARG A 154 5.23 0.95 -9.32
CA ARG A 154 6.49 1.31 -9.94
C ARG A 154 7.45 1.82 -8.88
N TYR A 155 8.75 1.77 -9.18
CA TYR A 155 9.76 2.39 -8.35
C TYR A 155 10.77 3.18 -9.19
N ASN A 156 11.46 4.14 -8.56
CA ASN A 156 12.64 4.81 -9.10
C ASN A 156 13.85 4.55 -8.18
N LEU A 157 15.06 4.75 -8.71
CA LEU A 157 16.33 4.65 -7.95
C LEU A 157 17.14 5.94 -7.92
N GLN A 158 16.66 7.02 -8.54
CA GLN A 158 17.35 8.29 -8.53
C GLN A 158 16.39 9.48 -8.64
N THR A 159 16.71 10.58 -7.95
CA THR A 159 16.21 11.93 -8.24
C THR A 159 17.26 12.72 -9.02
N MET A 160 16.84 13.55 -9.98
CA MET A 160 17.77 14.30 -10.85
C MET A 160 17.96 15.77 -10.43
N SER A 161 17.50 16.20 -9.25
CA SER A 161 17.39 17.64 -8.93
C SER A 161 18.68 18.46 -9.11
N ASP A 162 19.87 17.89 -8.96
CA ASP A 162 21.14 18.60 -9.20
C ASP A 162 21.92 18.11 -10.44
N TYR A 163 21.41 17.10 -11.16
CA TYR A 163 22.12 16.38 -12.24
C TYR A 163 23.50 15.80 -11.87
N ASP A 164 23.95 15.93 -10.61
CA ASP A 164 25.26 15.49 -10.16
C ASP A 164 25.19 14.03 -9.69
N ARG A 165 25.32 13.14 -10.66
CA ARG A 165 25.34 11.69 -10.40
C ARG A 165 26.64 11.22 -9.73
N THR A 166 27.61 12.10 -9.50
CA THR A 166 28.95 11.70 -9.02
C THR A 166 29.04 11.60 -7.50
N GLU A 167 28.18 12.32 -6.77
CA GLU A 167 28.20 12.37 -5.31
C GLU A 167 27.21 11.40 -4.63
N ASN A 168 26.38 10.70 -5.41
CA ASN A 168 25.33 9.78 -4.92
C ASN A 168 24.31 10.46 -3.96
N THR A 169 24.21 11.78 -4.03
CA THR A 169 23.37 12.64 -3.19
C THR A 169 21.87 12.51 -3.50
N GLY A 170 21.53 11.98 -4.69
CA GLY A 170 20.16 11.73 -5.14
C GLY A 170 19.79 10.25 -5.31
N ALA A 171 20.57 9.31 -4.76
CA ALA A 171 20.26 7.88 -4.84
C ALA A 171 19.44 7.40 -3.63
N GLY A 172 18.42 6.59 -3.92
CA GLY A 172 17.39 6.19 -2.96
C GLY A 172 16.45 5.20 -3.63
N LEU A 173 15.29 4.98 -3.04
CA LEU A 173 14.16 4.32 -3.67
C LEU A 173 12.96 5.25 -3.59
N TRP A 174 12.00 5.15 -4.52
CA TRP A 174 10.75 5.93 -4.54
C TRP A 174 9.63 5.09 -5.11
N LEU A 175 8.49 4.95 -4.44
CA LEU A 175 7.29 4.28 -4.98
C LEU A 175 6.31 5.29 -5.57
N SER A 176 6.74 6.02 -6.60
CA SER A 176 5.94 7.05 -7.26
C SER A 176 6.35 7.18 -8.73
N SER A 177 5.55 7.86 -9.55
CA SER A 177 6.08 8.41 -10.81
C SER A 177 6.88 9.67 -10.53
N TYR A 178 8.04 9.74 -11.16
CA TYR A 178 8.92 10.90 -11.11
C TYR A 178 8.94 11.57 -12.49
N GLN A 179 8.81 12.90 -12.49
CA GLN A 179 9.04 13.71 -13.66
C GLN A 179 9.79 14.97 -13.26
N MET A 180 10.94 15.22 -13.90
CA MET A 180 11.54 16.55 -13.86
C MET A 180 10.73 17.47 -14.78
N VAL A 181 10.15 18.51 -14.21
CA VAL A 181 9.35 19.48 -14.97
C VAL A 181 10.19 20.72 -15.23
N GLU A 182 10.45 20.95 -16.52
CA GLU A 182 10.97 22.22 -16.99
C GLU A 182 9.82 23.22 -17.12
N ARG A 183 9.83 24.28 -16.31
CA ARG A 183 8.84 25.35 -16.40
C ARG A 183 9.54 26.68 -16.57
N ALA A 184 9.21 27.35 -17.68
CA ALA A 184 9.51 28.76 -17.85
C ALA A 184 8.67 29.55 -16.84
N LEU A 185 9.31 30.01 -15.78
CA LEU A 185 8.72 30.95 -14.84
C LEU A 185 9.10 32.34 -15.31
N GLN A 186 8.07 33.15 -15.55
CA GLN A 186 8.30 34.56 -15.74
C GLN A 186 8.72 35.13 -14.39
N ASP A 187 9.96 35.60 -14.30
CA ASP A 187 10.37 36.43 -13.18
C ASP A 187 9.48 37.68 -13.20
N THR A 188 8.45 37.65 -12.36
CA THR A 188 7.50 38.75 -12.17
C THR A 188 8.03 39.78 -11.19
N ILE A 189 9.24 39.58 -10.67
CA ILE A 189 9.83 40.34 -9.56
C ILE A 189 11.04 41.19 -10.00
N ALA A 190 11.49 41.09 -11.26
CA ALA A 190 12.51 41.97 -11.82
C ALA A 190 11.99 43.43 -11.88
N PHE A 191 12.09 44.13 -10.76
CA PHE A 191 11.76 45.55 -10.63
C PHE A 191 12.93 46.36 -11.20
N ASP A 192 12.84 46.77 -12.46
CA ASP A 192 13.87 47.61 -13.08
C ASP A 192 13.78 49.05 -12.53
N SER A 193 12.59 49.64 -12.56
CA SER A 193 12.33 50.97 -12.00
C SER A 193 10.84 51.22 -11.81
N PHE A 194 10.49 52.16 -10.92
CA PHE A 194 9.17 52.79 -10.92
C PHE A 194 9.34 54.28 -11.21
N THR A 195 8.34 54.87 -11.84
CA THR A 195 8.28 56.32 -12.04
C THR A 195 7.00 56.83 -11.42
N ILE A 196 7.13 57.83 -10.57
CA ILE A 196 6.00 58.61 -10.09
C ILE A 196 5.75 59.66 -11.16
N ASP A 197 4.58 59.62 -11.80
CA ASP A 197 4.21 60.67 -12.73
C ASP A 197 4.21 62.02 -12.00
N PRO A 198 4.67 63.11 -12.65
CA PRO A 198 4.68 64.42 -12.02
C PRO A 198 3.27 64.76 -11.53
N ILE A 199 3.18 65.14 -10.25
CA ILE A 199 1.93 65.47 -9.58
C ILE A 199 1.33 66.70 -10.27
N TRP A 200 0.17 66.53 -10.90
CA TRP A 200 -0.56 67.63 -11.53
C TRP A 200 -1.47 68.29 -10.50
N ILE A 201 -1.02 69.41 -9.95
CA ILE A 201 -1.85 70.26 -9.11
C ILE A 201 -2.66 71.18 -10.03
N TYR A 202 -3.95 70.90 -10.18
CA TYR A 202 -4.88 71.83 -10.81
C TYR A 202 -5.24 72.93 -9.81
N ASP A 203 -4.39 73.95 -9.69
CA ASP A 203 -4.70 75.11 -8.86
C ASP A 203 -5.34 76.22 -9.71
N ILE A 204 -6.54 76.64 -9.33
CA ILE A 204 -7.20 77.81 -9.90
C ILE A 204 -6.60 79.05 -9.22
N GLY A 205 -5.39 79.44 -9.63
CA GLY A 205 -4.90 80.81 -9.46
C GLY A 205 -3.77 81.07 -8.46
N ALA A 206 -3.12 80.06 -7.88
CA ALA A 206 -1.87 80.27 -7.14
C ALA A 206 -0.84 79.16 -7.43
N LYS A 207 0.44 79.53 -7.56
CA LYS A 207 1.54 78.56 -7.64
C LYS A 207 1.95 78.20 -6.21
N THR A 208 1.64 76.97 -5.79
CA THR A 208 2.16 76.41 -4.54
C THR A 208 3.14 75.29 -4.92
N GLU A 209 4.42 75.45 -4.61
CA GLU A 209 5.41 74.37 -4.73
C GLU A 209 5.20 73.40 -3.57
N THR A 210 4.73 72.19 -3.87
CA THR A 210 4.63 71.11 -2.88
C THR A 210 5.67 70.07 -3.21
N THR A 211 6.61 69.84 -2.28
CA THR A 211 7.56 68.74 -2.37
C THR A 211 6.91 67.52 -1.72
N VAL A 212 6.49 66.54 -2.52
CA VAL A 212 6.06 65.24 -1.99
C VAL A 212 7.31 64.39 -1.82
N VAL A 213 7.62 64.04 -0.58
CA VAL A 213 8.64 63.05 -0.25
C VAL A 213 7.93 61.71 -0.16
N VAL A 214 8.05 60.88 -1.19
CA VAL A 214 7.70 59.46 -1.08
C VAL A 214 8.86 58.80 -0.35
N ASP A 215 8.74 58.72 0.97
CA ASP A 215 9.72 58.07 1.82
C ASP A 215 9.38 56.57 1.80
N ILE A 216 10.26 55.76 1.19
CA ILE A 216 10.13 54.29 1.20
C ILE A 216 10.57 53.83 2.58
N ILE A 217 9.71 54.02 3.59
CA ILE A 217 10.02 53.67 4.96
C ILE A 217 9.80 52.17 5.10
N ASN A 218 10.91 51.41 5.18
CA ASN A 218 10.95 49.96 5.35
C ASN A 218 10.32 49.16 4.18
N PRO A 219 11.01 49.03 3.03
CA PRO A 219 10.71 47.92 2.14
C PRO A 219 10.93 46.63 2.94
N ARG A 220 9.85 45.97 3.34
CA ARG A 220 9.96 44.66 3.98
C ARG A 220 10.15 43.65 2.87
N ILE A 221 11.37 43.13 2.80
CA ILE A 221 11.68 41.91 2.05
C ILE A 221 10.94 40.80 2.79
N ASP A 222 9.86 40.30 2.20
CA ASP A 222 9.16 39.13 2.72
C ASP A 222 9.56 37.95 1.85
N THR A 223 10.27 36.98 2.42
CA THR A 223 10.60 35.76 1.69
C THR A 223 9.41 34.81 1.81
N SER A 224 8.73 34.61 0.69
CA SER A 224 7.71 33.58 0.53
C SER A 224 8.35 32.37 -0.13
N ASN A 225 8.04 31.16 0.29
CA ASN A 225 8.52 29.97 -0.41
C ASN A 225 7.45 29.53 -1.40
N LEU A 226 7.77 29.56 -2.70
CA LEU A 226 6.94 28.93 -3.71
C LEU A 226 7.26 27.43 -3.70
N ILE A 227 6.29 26.62 -3.28
CA ILE A 227 6.41 25.16 -3.29
C ILE A 227 6.06 24.66 -4.70
N LEU A 228 7.05 24.11 -5.41
CA LEU A 228 6.89 23.47 -6.71
C LEU A 228 7.24 21.99 -6.58
N GLY A 229 6.23 21.16 -6.29
CA GLY A 229 6.48 19.76 -5.92
C GLY A 229 7.25 19.69 -4.60
N LEU A 230 8.44 19.08 -4.62
CA LEU A 230 9.36 19.05 -3.49
C LEU A 230 10.36 20.18 -3.44
N ASP A 231 10.44 21.01 -4.45
CA ASP A 231 11.35 22.13 -4.41
C ASP A 231 10.66 23.32 -3.75
N THR A 232 11.41 24.07 -2.96
CA THR A 232 11.00 25.41 -2.53
C THR A 232 11.89 26.37 -3.26
N VAL A 233 11.28 27.13 -4.15
CA VAL A 233 11.94 28.30 -4.70
C VAL A 233 11.68 29.42 -3.72
N GLU A 234 12.74 29.91 -3.06
CA GLU A 234 12.65 31.12 -2.25
C GLU A 234 12.26 32.28 -3.17
N HIS A 235 11.12 32.87 -2.87
CA HIS A 235 10.49 33.93 -3.65
C HIS A 235 10.45 35.20 -2.80
N ILE A 236 11.28 36.17 -3.15
CA ILE A 236 11.35 37.45 -2.46
C ILE A 236 10.19 38.34 -2.89
N GLY A 237 9.24 38.59 -2.01
CA GLY A 237 8.20 39.59 -2.16
C GLY A 237 8.62 40.95 -1.59
N PHE A 238 8.20 42.02 -2.25
CA PHE A 238 8.29 43.38 -1.72
C PHE A 238 6.90 43.85 -1.30
N LEU A 239 6.74 44.12 -0.01
CA LEU A 239 5.57 44.84 0.49
C LEU A 239 5.91 46.33 0.62
N PHE A 240 5.14 47.19 -0.03
CA PHE A 240 5.19 48.63 0.20
C PHE A 240 3.88 49.10 0.83
N GLU A 241 3.99 50.00 1.81
CA GLU A 241 2.86 50.69 2.40
C GLU A 241 2.74 52.07 1.75
N ASP A 242 1.65 52.30 1.03
CA ASP A 242 1.33 53.63 0.50
C ASP A 242 0.59 54.42 1.58
N SER A 243 1.13 55.58 1.96
CA SER A 243 0.45 56.51 2.86
C SER A 243 0.07 57.77 2.09
N THR A 244 -1.23 57.91 1.82
CA THR A 244 -1.77 59.10 1.18
C THR A 244 -2.22 60.11 2.25
N GLU A 245 -1.42 61.15 2.49
CA GLU A 245 -1.86 62.27 3.32
C GLU A 245 -2.71 63.25 2.51
N THR A 246 -4.00 63.35 2.87
CA THR A 246 -4.93 64.30 2.23
C THR A 246 -4.98 65.60 3.04
N PHE A 247 -4.35 66.66 2.54
CA PHE A 247 -4.44 67.99 3.17
C PHE A 247 -5.76 68.67 2.80
N THR A 248 -6.67 68.80 3.76
CA THR A 248 -7.94 69.52 3.54
C THR A 248 -7.82 71.00 3.96
N LYS A 249 -7.49 71.92 3.02
CA LYS A 249 -8.16 73.23 2.78
C LYS A 249 -7.28 74.31 2.10
N PRO A 250 -7.90 75.24 1.32
CA PRO A 250 -9.34 75.50 1.22
C PRO A 250 -10.09 74.73 0.12
N ALA A 251 -11.17 74.08 0.56
CA ALA A 251 -12.40 73.58 -0.07
C ALA A 251 -12.44 72.93 -1.47
N ASP A 252 -11.64 73.31 -2.48
CA ASP A 252 -11.96 72.94 -3.87
C ASP A 252 -10.80 72.29 -4.65
N SER A 253 -9.71 71.91 -3.99
CA SER A 253 -8.57 71.22 -4.61
C SER A 253 -8.40 69.82 -4.03
N PHE A 254 -8.55 68.80 -4.88
CA PHE A 254 -8.17 67.43 -4.59
C PHE A 254 -6.86 67.10 -5.32
N LEU A 255 -5.90 66.54 -4.59
CA LEU A 255 -4.66 66.04 -5.15
C LEU A 255 -4.88 64.57 -5.51
N THR A 256 -4.84 64.22 -6.79
CA THR A 256 -4.78 62.82 -7.23
C THR A 256 -3.37 62.55 -7.71
N THR A 257 -2.64 61.71 -6.99
CA THR A 257 -1.42 61.11 -7.51
C THR A 257 -1.77 59.77 -8.13
N GLU A 258 -1.27 59.49 -9.33
CA GLU A 258 -1.36 58.18 -9.95
C GLU A 258 0.05 57.57 -9.87
N VAL A 259 0.24 56.61 -8.98
CA VAL A 259 1.48 55.85 -8.93
C VAL A 259 1.37 54.76 -10.00
N LYS A 260 2.21 54.86 -11.03
CA LYS A 260 2.30 53.83 -12.09
C LYS A 260 3.46 52.90 -11.80
N PHE A 261 3.13 51.63 -11.59
CA PHE A 261 4.11 50.58 -11.50
C PHE A 261 4.41 50.09 -12.92
N PHE A 262 5.67 50.22 -13.35
CA PHE A 262 6.15 49.61 -14.59
C PHE A 262 6.82 48.30 -14.21
N LEU A 263 6.08 47.20 -14.35
CA LEU A 263 6.67 45.87 -14.25
C LEU A 263 7.38 45.60 -15.58
N GLN A 264 8.71 45.68 -15.57
CA GLN A 264 9.49 45.15 -16.67
C GLN A 264 9.59 43.64 -16.45
N TYR A 265 8.79 42.88 -17.18
CA TYR A 265 8.93 41.43 -17.15
C TYR A 265 10.36 41.06 -17.56
N GLY A 266 11.08 40.39 -16.67
CA GLY A 266 12.38 39.83 -16.99
C GLY A 266 12.28 38.81 -18.13
N PRO A 267 13.41 38.38 -18.73
CA PRO A 267 13.39 37.19 -19.56
C PRO A 267 12.77 36.03 -18.78
N LEU A 268 12.05 35.14 -19.47
CA LEU A 268 11.59 33.89 -18.86
C LEU A 268 12.82 33.17 -18.31
N ASP A 269 12.82 32.88 -17.01
CA ASP A 269 13.83 32.02 -16.43
C ASP A 269 13.30 30.59 -16.42
N THR A 270 14.16 29.64 -16.73
CA THR A 270 13.78 28.23 -16.76
C THR A 270 14.09 27.65 -15.39
N VAL A 271 13.05 27.25 -14.67
CA VAL A 271 13.19 26.51 -13.42
C VAL A 271 12.92 25.04 -13.68
N TYR A 272 13.82 24.20 -13.17
CA TYR A 272 13.65 22.76 -13.10
C TYR A 272 13.18 22.43 -11.70
N TYR A 273 12.13 21.62 -11.58
CA TYR A 273 11.70 21.09 -10.29
C TYR A 273 11.23 19.66 -10.42
N ASP A 274 11.33 18.93 -9.32
CA ASP A 274 10.94 17.53 -9.25
C ASP A 274 9.45 17.40 -8.94
N LEU A 275 8.72 16.72 -9.82
CA LEU A 275 7.31 16.39 -9.63
C LEU A 275 7.17 14.89 -9.39
N PHE A 276 6.73 14.54 -8.19
CA PHE A 276 6.35 13.19 -7.82
C PHE A 276 4.83 13.08 -7.89
N THR A 277 4.36 12.02 -8.53
CA THR A 277 2.93 11.79 -8.72
C THR A 277 2.59 10.31 -8.50
N GLN A 278 1.33 10.00 -8.19
CA GLN A 278 0.87 8.62 -7.86
C GLN A 278 -0.13 8.10 -8.90
N ASP A 279 -0.03 8.59 -10.14
CA ASP A 279 -1.16 8.75 -11.08
C ASP A 279 -1.93 7.47 -11.45
N ASP A 280 -1.37 6.29 -11.16
CA ASP A 280 -1.95 4.97 -11.46
C ASP A 280 -1.73 3.91 -10.34
N PHE A 281 -1.29 4.31 -9.15
CA PHE A 281 -0.96 3.39 -8.06
C PHE A 281 -2.23 3.09 -7.23
N GLY A 282 -3.04 2.14 -7.68
CA GLY A 282 -4.29 1.75 -7.02
C GLY A 282 -4.13 0.56 -6.08
N LEU A 283 -3.28 0.64 -5.06
CA LEU A 283 -3.16 -0.44 -4.06
C LEU A 283 -4.42 -0.50 -3.17
N PRO A 284 -5.04 -1.68 -2.99
CA PRO A 284 -6.16 -1.83 -2.07
C PRO A 284 -5.73 -1.60 -0.62
N ASP A 285 -6.52 -0.85 0.14
CA ASP A 285 -6.30 -0.69 1.59
C ASP A 285 -6.76 -1.97 2.30
N TYR A 286 -5.82 -2.73 2.89
CA TYR A 286 -6.11 -3.97 3.62
C TYR A 286 -6.14 -3.82 5.15
N SER A 287 -6.11 -2.59 5.67
CA SER A 287 -6.06 -2.33 7.12
C SER A 287 -7.23 -2.94 7.90
N SER A 288 -8.42 -3.06 7.28
CA SER A 288 -9.57 -3.70 7.92
C SER A 288 -9.39 -5.20 8.18
N PHE A 289 -8.41 -5.83 7.53
CA PHE A 289 -8.01 -7.22 7.77
C PHE A 289 -6.71 -7.33 8.56
N GLY A 290 -6.18 -6.21 9.08
CA GLY A 290 -4.95 -6.16 9.86
C GLY A 290 -3.68 -6.28 9.03
N TRP A 291 -3.67 -5.79 7.78
CA TRP A 291 -2.50 -5.83 6.90
C TRP A 291 -2.09 -4.43 6.46
N HIS A 292 -0.78 -4.24 6.32
CA HIS A 292 -0.16 -3.10 5.66
C HIS A 292 0.84 -3.57 4.60
N TYR A 293 1.24 -2.66 3.74
CA TYR A 293 2.33 -2.88 2.80
C TYR A 293 3.66 -2.51 3.43
N LYS A 294 4.70 -3.24 3.06
CA LYS A 294 6.08 -2.90 3.39
C LYS A 294 6.95 -3.13 2.18
N THR A 295 7.77 -2.15 1.85
CA THR A 295 8.68 -2.27 0.72
C THR A 295 10.04 -2.70 1.22
N TRP A 296 10.65 -3.62 0.47
CA TRP A 296 11.89 -4.27 0.81
C TRP A 296 12.83 -4.26 -0.39
N ILE A 297 14.12 -4.14 -0.09
CA ILE A 297 15.21 -4.39 -1.01
C ILE A 297 16.00 -5.58 -0.48
N VAL A 298 16.26 -6.56 -1.33
CA VAL A 298 17.20 -7.63 -1.05
C VAL A 298 18.33 -7.59 -2.07
N ALA A 299 19.57 -7.40 -1.60
CA ALA A 299 20.74 -7.31 -2.46
C ALA A 299 22.05 -7.65 -1.71
N PRO A 300 23.08 -8.21 -2.38
CA PRO A 300 24.36 -8.49 -1.74
C PRO A 300 25.08 -7.25 -1.19
N VAL A 301 24.87 -6.09 -1.82
CA VAL A 301 25.44 -4.81 -1.36
C VAL A 301 24.91 -4.41 0.02
N VAL A 302 23.61 -4.64 0.30
CA VAL A 302 23.00 -4.37 1.61
C VAL A 302 23.74 -5.11 2.73
N LYS A 303 24.09 -6.38 2.48
CA LYS A 303 24.84 -7.22 3.43
C LYS A 303 26.30 -6.83 3.54
N THR A 304 26.95 -6.51 2.42
CA THR A 304 28.37 -6.16 2.37
C THR A 304 28.65 -4.84 3.08
N GLU A 305 27.73 -3.88 2.97
CA GLU A 305 27.80 -2.59 3.68
C GLU A 305 27.32 -2.69 5.14
N GLY A 306 26.82 -3.85 5.58
CA GLY A 306 26.32 -4.04 6.96
C GLY A 306 24.96 -3.39 7.24
N ALA A 307 24.26 -2.95 6.19
CA ALA A 307 22.97 -2.25 6.26
C ALA A 307 21.76 -3.18 6.42
N SER A 308 21.99 -4.50 6.48
CA SER A 308 20.93 -5.51 6.59
C SER A 308 20.17 -5.38 7.91
N GLU A 309 18.85 -5.31 7.82
CA GLU A 309 17.92 -5.40 8.95
C GLU A 309 17.54 -6.85 9.24
N GLY A 310 17.64 -7.71 8.23
CA GLY A 310 17.09 -9.03 8.29
C GLY A 310 17.54 -9.96 7.18
N ASP A 311 16.98 -11.16 7.21
CA ASP A 311 17.12 -12.17 6.18
C ASP A 311 15.83 -12.26 5.37
N PHE A 312 15.96 -12.46 4.06
CA PHE A 312 14.81 -12.60 3.17
C PHE A 312 14.09 -13.94 3.40
N THR A 313 12.78 -13.87 3.61
CA THR A 313 11.90 -15.04 3.70
C THR A 313 11.23 -15.28 2.36
N LEU A 314 11.56 -16.43 1.77
CA LEU A 314 11.05 -16.83 0.47
C LEU A 314 9.52 -17.05 0.50
N PRO A 315 8.79 -16.60 -0.53
CA PRO A 315 7.38 -16.92 -0.69
C PRO A 315 7.18 -18.41 -1.01
N ALA A 316 5.95 -18.89 -0.88
CA ALA A 316 5.61 -20.31 -1.05
C ALA A 316 5.59 -20.82 -2.51
N TRP A 317 6.16 -20.07 -3.44
CA TRP A 317 6.20 -20.40 -4.85
C TRP A 317 7.02 -21.65 -5.13
N GLY A 318 6.81 -22.25 -6.30
CA GLY A 318 7.53 -23.44 -6.74
C GLY A 318 9.04 -23.22 -6.92
N TYR A 319 9.81 -23.25 -5.84
CA TYR A 319 11.27 -23.01 -5.77
C TYR A 319 12.08 -23.83 -6.79
N THR A 320 11.64 -25.05 -7.10
CA THR A 320 12.41 -26.01 -7.88
C THR A 320 12.29 -25.84 -9.40
N GLN A 321 11.37 -25.01 -9.91
CA GLN A 321 11.12 -24.92 -11.35
C GLN A 321 11.42 -23.57 -11.99
N ILE A 322 11.63 -22.52 -11.19
CA ILE A 322 11.64 -21.15 -11.72
C ILE A 322 13.01 -20.48 -11.65
N GLY A 323 13.96 -21.09 -10.92
CA GLY A 323 15.28 -20.51 -10.73
C GLY A 323 15.21 -19.29 -9.82
N LEU A 324 16.23 -19.16 -8.97
CA LEU A 324 16.44 -17.97 -8.14
C LEU A 324 16.68 -16.70 -8.99
N ASP A 325 16.89 -16.89 -10.29
CA ASP A 325 17.05 -15.87 -11.33
C ASP A 325 15.93 -14.81 -11.36
N ARG A 326 14.76 -15.07 -10.74
CA ARG A 326 13.64 -14.12 -10.66
C ARG A 326 13.63 -13.22 -9.43
N LEU A 327 14.39 -13.58 -8.40
CA LEU A 327 14.64 -12.73 -7.24
C LEU A 327 16.17 -12.59 -7.09
N PRO A 328 16.83 -11.92 -8.04
CA PRO A 328 18.28 -11.70 -7.98
C PRO A 328 18.68 -11.13 -6.61
N GLY A 329 19.80 -11.61 -6.09
CA GLY A 329 20.35 -11.15 -4.81
C GLY A 329 19.60 -11.59 -3.55
N TYR A 330 18.66 -12.55 -3.63
CA TYR A 330 17.87 -13.05 -2.49
C TYR A 330 18.71 -13.60 -1.31
N ASP A 331 19.97 -13.97 -1.53
CA ASP A 331 20.94 -14.44 -0.52
C ASP A 331 21.76 -13.29 0.13
N GLY A 332 21.49 -12.07 -0.34
CA GLY A 332 22.04 -10.82 0.14
C GLY A 332 21.48 -10.38 1.49
N GLY A 333 21.53 -9.07 1.72
CA GLY A 333 20.96 -8.45 2.92
C GLY A 333 19.63 -7.82 2.58
N MET A 334 18.75 -7.74 3.56
CA MET A 334 17.41 -7.17 3.39
C MET A 334 17.30 -5.85 4.17
N ILE A 335 16.75 -4.82 3.52
CA ILE A 335 16.46 -3.51 4.14
C ILE A 335 15.08 -3.03 3.67
N SER A 336 14.25 -2.53 4.57
CA SER A 336 12.93 -2.02 4.22
C SER A 336 12.97 -0.52 3.90
N THR A 337 12.21 -0.10 2.90
CA THR A 337 12.02 1.30 2.51
C THR A 337 10.66 1.77 3.05
N GLY A 338 10.38 1.48 4.31
CA GLY A 338 9.16 1.95 4.96
C GLY A 338 7.91 1.10 4.76
N THR A 339 6.86 1.51 5.48
CA THR A 339 5.60 0.81 5.71
C THR A 339 4.42 1.71 5.42
N PHE A 340 3.37 1.21 4.77
CA PHE A 340 2.23 2.03 4.42
C PHE A 340 0.95 1.24 4.23
N THR A 341 -0.16 1.84 4.62
CA THR A 341 -1.50 1.32 4.31
C THR A 341 -1.98 1.80 2.94
N LYS A 342 -1.67 3.05 2.59
CA LYS A 342 -2.03 3.67 1.31
C LYS A 342 -0.82 4.33 0.69
N ILE A 343 -0.68 4.15 -0.62
CA ILE A 343 0.49 4.62 -1.37
C ILE A 343 0.51 6.14 -1.58
N ASP A 344 -0.63 6.81 -1.43
CA ASP A 344 -0.79 8.25 -1.56
C ASP A 344 -0.85 8.99 -0.20
N GLU A 345 -0.69 8.27 0.89
CA GLU A 345 -0.58 8.82 2.25
C GLU A 345 0.89 8.80 2.72
N PRO A 346 1.23 9.56 3.77
CA PRO A 346 2.56 9.50 4.35
C PRO A 346 2.96 8.08 4.79
N ASP A 347 4.24 7.73 4.69
CA ASP A 347 4.76 6.49 5.28
C ASP A 347 4.45 6.41 6.77
N ASP A 348 3.97 5.25 7.22
CA ASP A 348 3.58 4.98 8.60
C ASP A 348 4.80 5.00 9.55
N ASP A 349 6.02 4.79 9.03
CA ASP A 349 7.28 4.81 9.78
C ASP A 349 8.01 6.17 9.80
N GLY A 350 7.50 7.15 9.04
CA GLY A 350 8.00 8.53 9.03
C GLY A 350 9.31 8.74 8.27
N ALA A 351 9.58 7.96 7.21
CA ALA A 351 10.75 8.08 6.35
C ALA A 351 12.06 7.98 7.13
N ARG A 352 12.18 6.89 7.92
CA ARG A 352 13.21 6.66 8.93
C ARG A 352 14.67 6.85 8.48
N TYR A 353 14.98 6.80 7.19
CA TYR A 353 16.34 6.93 6.66
C TYR A 353 16.68 8.27 6.02
N ALA A 354 15.69 9.14 5.84
CA ALA A 354 15.82 10.37 5.07
C ALA A 354 16.71 11.46 5.70
N GLN A 355 17.11 11.38 6.97
CA GLN A 355 17.76 12.49 7.69
C GLN A 355 16.97 13.82 7.59
N SER A 356 17.64 14.97 7.82
CA SER A 356 17.12 16.31 7.54
C SER A 356 16.96 16.64 6.05
N LEU A 357 17.03 15.64 5.16
CA LEU A 357 16.73 15.84 3.76
C LEU A 357 15.23 16.04 3.61
N ARG A 358 14.88 16.90 2.66
CA ARG A 358 13.48 17.11 2.33
C ARG A 358 13.02 15.95 1.46
N VAL A 359 12.15 15.12 2.02
CA VAL A 359 11.54 13.99 1.33
C VAL A 359 10.04 14.25 1.14
N PRO A 360 9.44 13.82 0.02
CA PRO A 360 8.02 13.58 -0.02
C PRO A 360 7.61 12.72 1.16
N PRO A 361 6.41 12.92 1.68
CA PRO A 361 5.91 12.06 2.73
C PRO A 361 5.58 10.64 2.22
N PHE A 362 5.59 10.39 0.91
CA PHE A 362 5.04 9.15 0.33
C PHE A 362 5.90 7.92 0.66
N PRO A 363 5.31 6.72 0.57
CA PRO A 363 6.01 5.51 0.97
C PRO A 363 7.15 5.14 0.04
N GLY A 364 8.17 4.50 0.62
CA GLY A 364 9.34 4.11 -0.14
C GLY A 364 10.22 5.27 -0.57
N ASP A 365 10.16 6.43 0.10
CA ASP A 365 10.95 7.63 -0.17
C ASP A 365 12.15 7.77 0.78
N GLU A 366 12.98 6.73 0.80
CA GLU A 366 14.16 6.70 1.64
C GLU A 366 15.42 7.03 0.85
N PHE A 367 16.04 8.11 1.28
CA PHE A 367 17.46 8.29 1.07
C PHE A 367 18.17 7.37 2.03
N PHE A 368 19.03 6.49 1.54
CA PHE A 368 19.69 5.48 2.35
C PHE A 368 20.89 6.04 3.13
N VAL A 369 20.71 7.14 3.86
CA VAL A 369 21.80 7.92 4.49
C VAL A 369 22.03 7.49 5.94
N ASP A 370 20.95 7.34 6.72
CA ASP A 370 21.00 6.84 8.11
C ASP A 370 20.66 5.36 8.16
N LEU A 371 21.58 4.55 7.66
CA LEU A 371 21.36 3.11 7.54
C LEU A 371 21.27 2.40 8.90
N PRO A 372 20.56 1.26 8.96
CA PRO A 372 20.51 0.40 10.13
C PRO A 372 21.88 0.03 10.68
N ASN A 373 21.92 -0.38 11.96
CA ASN A 373 23.12 -0.82 12.66
C ASN A 373 24.23 0.27 12.79
N GLY A 374 23.89 1.55 12.55
CA GLY A 374 24.84 2.66 12.64
C GLY A 374 25.83 2.71 11.47
N VAL A 375 25.49 2.09 10.34
CA VAL A 375 26.26 2.20 9.11
C VAL A 375 26.17 3.63 8.59
N SER A 376 27.32 4.26 8.38
CA SER A 376 27.40 5.63 7.90
C SER A 376 27.57 5.68 6.38
N GLY A 377 26.69 6.39 5.67
CA GLY A 377 26.86 6.73 4.27
C GLY A 377 25.71 6.23 3.38
N PRO A 378 25.54 6.82 2.18
CA PRO A 378 24.46 6.45 1.29
C PRO A 378 24.67 5.02 0.75
N LEU A 379 23.72 4.12 1.00
CA LEU A 379 23.72 2.81 0.33
C LEU A 379 23.55 3.03 -1.18
N ASN A 380 24.57 2.67 -1.95
CA ASN A 380 24.50 2.81 -3.40
C ASN A 380 23.79 1.59 -4.03
N LEU A 381 22.51 1.78 -4.32
CA LEU A 381 21.69 0.81 -5.06
C LEU A 381 21.72 1.01 -6.57
N LEU A 382 22.38 2.07 -7.06
CA LEU A 382 22.47 2.34 -8.48
C LEU A 382 23.23 1.21 -9.20
N PRO A 383 22.84 0.90 -10.45
CA PRO A 383 23.60 -0.01 -11.27
C PRO A 383 25.03 0.48 -11.46
N ASN A 384 25.98 -0.43 -11.28
CA ASN A 384 27.40 -0.20 -11.57
C ASN A 384 27.82 -0.97 -12.85
N SER A 385 29.08 -0.85 -13.27
CA SER A 385 29.59 -1.49 -14.50
C SER A 385 29.53 -3.02 -14.51
N TYR A 386 29.28 -3.64 -13.36
CA TYR A 386 29.12 -5.08 -13.18
C TYR A 386 27.66 -5.49 -12.88
N GLY A 387 26.72 -4.53 -12.89
CA GLY A 387 25.36 -4.70 -12.39
C GLY A 387 25.30 -4.58 -10.87
N ASN A 388 24.19 -4.05 -10.34
CA ASN A 388 23.83 -4.24 -8.95
C ASN A 388 22.76 -5.34 -8.92
N GLU A 389 23.15 -6.54 -8.49
CA GLU A 389 22.21 -7.65 -8.40
C GLU A 389 21.34 -7.44 -7.17
N GLY A 390 20.03 -7.45 -7.33
CA GLY A 390 19.10 -7.34 -6.21
C GLY A 390 17.67 -7.23 -6.68
N THR A 391 16.75 -7.26 -5.73
CA THR A 391 15.31 -7.21 -5.98
C THR A 391 14.67 -6.17 -5.10
N VAL A 392 13.79 -5.37 -5.68
CA VAL A 392 12.81 -4.53 -4.97
C VAL A 392 11.50 -5.29 -4.95
N PHE A 393 10.89 -5.43 -3.78
CA PHE A 393 9.59 -6.07 -3.67
C PHE A 393 8.72 -5.40 -2.60
N ILE A 394 7.42 -5.56 -2.75
CA ILE A 394 6.43 -5.14 -1.76
C ILE A 394 5.87 -6.41 -1.15
N ALA A 395 5.89 -6.48 0.18
CA ALA A 395 5.24 -7.51 0.97
C ALA A 395 3.95 -6.97 1.61
N LEU A 396 3.00 -7.87 1.83
CA LEU A 396 1.88 -7.65 2.75
C LEU A 396 2.29 -8.22 4.11
N GLU A 397 2.40 -7.33 5.08
CA GLU A 397 2.85 -7.62 6.44
C GLU A 397 1.65 -7.54 7.40
N PRO A 398 1.52 -8.48 8.35
CA PRO A 398 0.45 -8.44 9.33
C PRO A 398 0.74 -7.37 10.41
N ASP A 399 -0.27 -6.62 10.88
CA ASP A 399 -0.08 -5.55 11.86
C ASP A 399 0.51 -6.01 13.21
N ASN A 400 0.33 -7.29 13.53
CA ASN A 400 0.87 -7.91 14.74
C ASN A 400 2.29 -8.49 14.54
N PHE A 401 3.01 -8.12 13.47
CA PHE A 401 4.29 -8.71 13.13
C PHE A 401 5.33 -8.64 14.26
N VAL A 402 5.90 -9.80 14.63
CA VAL A 402 6.70 -9.93 15.87
C VAL A 402 8.15 -9.42 15.69
N THR A 403 8.71 -9.51 14.48
CA THR A 403 10.11 -9.15 14.22
C THR A 403 10.31 -8.51 12.86
N ASP A 404 10.85 -7.29 12.79
CA ASP A 404 11.23 -6.64 11.53
C ASP A 404 12.50 -7.20 10.86
N THR A 405 12.99 -8.36 11.31
CA THR A 405 14.22 -9.00 10.80
C THR A 405 13.97 -9.97 9.65
N THR A 406 12.74 -10.08 9.17
CA THR A 406 12.33 -10.91 8.03
C THR A 406 11.09 -10.28 7.40
N ASN A 407 10.81 -10.50 6.12
CA ASN A 407 9.51 -10.15 5.54
C ASN A 407 8.48 -11.25 5.79
N PHE A 408 7.19 -10.91 5.80
CA PHE A 408 6.14 -11.91 5.63
C PHE A 408 6.15 -12.45 4.18
N PRO A 409 5.99 -13.77 3.97
CA PRO A 409 6.13 -14.40 2.64
C PRO A 409 4.96 -14.17 1.67
N LEU A 410 4.23 -13.06 1.80
CA LEU A 410 3.19 -12.61 0.86
C LEU A 410 3.71 -11.44 0.03
N ILE A 411 4.19 -11.75 -1.17
CA ILE A 411 4.84 -10.77 -2.05
C ILE A 411 3.94 -10.53 -3.28
N PRO A 412 3.09 -9.49 -3.28
CA PRO A 412 2.30 -9.14 -4.45
C PRO A 412 3.09 -8.55 -5.62
N PHE A 413 4.18 -7.82 -5.33
CA PHE A 413 4.94 -7.10 -6.35
C PHE A 413 6.44 -7.31 -6.17
N ALA A 414 7.16 -7.58 -7.25
CA ALA A 414 8.62 -7.65 -7.22
C ALA A 414 9.22 -7.30 -8.58
N TRP A 415 10.44 -6.79 -8.58
CA TRP A 415 11.24 -6.61 -9.77
C TRP A 415 12.73 -6.52 -9.44
N GLU A 416 13.53 -6.84 -10.43
CA GLU A 416 14.99 -6.71 -10.39
C GLU A 416 15.37 -5.24 -10.15
N LEU A 417 16.42 -4.99 -9.36
CA LEU A 417 17.12 -3.71 -9.40
C LEU A 417 17.61 -3.44 -10.82
N LEU A 418 17.56 -2.19 -11.24
CA LEU A 418 17.99 -1.81 -12.58
C LEU A 418 19.46 -2.21 -12.79
N SER A 419 19.75 -2.78 -13.96
CA SER A 419 21.06 -3.34 -14.27
C SER A 419 22.01 -2.38 -15.00
N SER A 420 21.52 -1.23 -15.50
CA SER A 420 22.37 -0.20 -16.11
C SER A 420 21.84 1.23 -15.93
N GLN A 421 22.76 2.20 -15.90
CA GLN A 421 22.43 3.63 -15.79
C GLN A 421 21.72 4.21 -17.03
N GLU A 422 21.87 3.56 -18.19
CA GLU A 422 21.17 3.95 -19.42
C GLU A 422 19.66 3.72 -19.33
N VAL A 423 19.22 2.80 -18.45
CA VAL A 423 17.79 2.58 -18.20
C VAL A 423 17.23 3.67 -17.29
N ILE A 424 18.01 4.16 -16.31
CA ILE A 424 17.55 5.10 -15.28
C ILE A 424 17.11 6.47 -15.84
N SER A 425 17.67 6.95 -16.95
CA SER A 425 17.56 8.37 -17.33
C SER A 425 16.14 8.87 -17.63
N ASP A 426 15.16 7.99 -17.85
CA ASP A 426 13.75 8.35 -18.08
C ASP A 426 12.75 7.30 -17.54
N SER A 427 13.20 6.26 -16.81
CA SER A 427 12.35 5.09 -16.55
C SER A 427 12.01 4.89 -15.07
N THR A 428 10.73 4.99 -14.75
CA THR A 428 10.10 4.25 -13.66
C THR A 428 10.15 2.76 -13.98
N ALA A 429 10.70 1.95 -13.08
CA ALA A 429 10.64 0.49 -13.18
C ALA A 429 9.27 0.01 -12.68
N THR A 430 8.50 -0.65 -13.55
CA THR A 430 7.20 -1.22 -13.13
C THR A 430 7.45 -2.55 -12.41
N LEU A 431 6.96 -2.66 -11.17
CA LEU A 431 7.00 -3.91 -10.43
C LEU A 431 6.07 -4.93 -11.08
N PHE A 432 6.53 -6.17 -11.19
CA PHE A 432 5.69 -7.24 -11.71
C PHE A 432 4.68 -7.70 -10.68
N ASN A 433 3.41 -7.73 -11.08
CA ASN A 433 2.32 -8.22 -10.25
C ASN A 433 2.34 -9.75 -10.23
N LEU A 434 2.85 -10.31 -9.13
CA LEU A 434 3.00 -11.75 -8.90
C LEU A 434 1.69 -12.43 -8.50
N THR A 435 0.65 -11.65 -8.23
CA THR A 435 -0.70 -12.18 -7.94
C THR A 435 -1.44 -12.55 -9.23
N HIS A 436 -1.09 -11.91 -10.35
CA HIS A 436 -1.76 -12.03 -11.64
C HIS A 436 -0.95 -12.89 -12.62
N THR A 437 -0.78 -14.17 -12.29
CA THR A 437 -0.21 -15.11 -13.26
C THR A 437 -1.07 -16.36 -13.39
N ASN A 438 -1.33 -16.75 -14.64
CA ASN A 438 -1.80 -18.09 -14.99
C ASN A 438 -0.74 -19.18 -14.70
N ASP A 439 0.36 -18.78 -14.06
CA ASP A 439 1.44 -19.66 -13.66
C ASP A 439 1.03 -20.39 -12.37
N PRO A 440 0.88 -21.73 -12.40
CA PRO A 440 0.47 -22.52 -11.24
C PRO A 440 1.53 -22.55 -10.12
N TYR A 441 2.70 -21.96 -10.35
CA TYR A 441 3.79 -21.90 -9.38
C TYR A 441 3.83 -20.57 -8.62
N TRP A 442 3.04 -19.58 -9.03
CA TRP A 442 2.97 -18.25 -8.44
C TRP A 442 1.56 -17.93 -7.98
N GLY A 443 1.47 -16.91 -7.14
CA GLY A 443 0.23 -16.41 -6.60
C GLY A 443 0.19 -16.51 -5.08
N PHE A 444 -1.00 -16.24 -4.56
CA PHE A 444 -1.26 -16.18 -3.14
C PHE A 444 -1.70 -17.54 -2.60
N PRO A 445 -1.51 -17.77 -1.29
CA PRO A 445 -2.00 -18.98 -0.64
C PRO A 445 -3.49 -19.19 -0.87
N LYS A 446 -3.86 -20.46 -0.98
CA LYS A 446 -5.24 -20.91 -1.07
C LYS A 446 -5.42 -22.16 -0.23
N ILE A 447 -6.54 -22.27 0.49
CA ILE A 447 -6.91 -23.50 1.19
C ILE A 447 -8.32 -23.91 0.76
N THR A 448 -8.44 -25.10 0.22
CA THR A 448 -9.74 -25.72 -0.04
C THR A 448 -10.21 -26.46 1.20
N VAL A 449 -11.49 -26.33 1.57
CA VAL A 449 -12.08 -27.00 2.74
C VAL A 449 -13.08 -28.08 2.28
N ASP A 450 -12.79 -29.33 2.61
CA ASP A 450 -13.74 -30.44 2.46
C ASP A 450 -14.53 -30.63 3.76
N ILE A 451 -15.86 -30.75 3.66
CA ILE A 451 -16.77 -30.72 4.80
C ILE A 451 -17.45 -32.08 4.93
N GLN A 452 -17.34 -32.69 6.11
CA GLN A 452 -18.10 -33.89 6.48
C GLN A 452 -18.97 -33.61 7.69
N ARG A 453 -20.28 -33.85 7.56
CA ARG A 453 -21.28 -33.61 8.61
C ARG A 453 -21.74 -34.96 9.17
N TYR A 454 -21.79 -35.09 10.49
CA TYR A 454 -22.14 -36.34 11.19
C TYR A 454 -23.38 -36.22 12.07
#